data_AF-A0A1X0R1T5-F1
#
_entry.id   AF-A0A1X0R1T5-F1
#
_cell.length_a   1.000
_cell.length_b   1.000
_cell.length_c   1.000
_cell.angle_alpha   90.00
_cell.angle_beta   90.00
_cell.angle_gamma   90.00
#
_symmetry.space_group_name_H-M   'P 1'
#
loop_
_entity.id
_entity.type
_entity.pdbx_description
1 polymer ?
#
loop_
_entity_poly.entity_id
_entity_poly.type
_entity_poly.pdbx_seq_one_letter_code
_entity_poly.pdbx_strand_id
1 'polypeptide(L)'
;MSTVEENLTLDELLERHKEKQKQLTGRIIALRKSVPKSDKRKKREINSRIADLEYDLKLKHEEEIRAFKAKESGLDPSDQQNELDDGISLDRLNELTLQDNDQLKMPDAAQQPKAKKVNKAKLRIEKRNAEMERLREEAEQEAANQVDQGAIEADAIRELVIPMNLRVKQITADGHCLYNAFADQLKQRYNEETSYKDLRKLAADYMRNHADDFTPFLYLEDGDFEKYCNDVENTARWGGQLEILALAKARKVPVDIVQTGAPVLKICDDEYPDKPPVKLAYHKHLYSLGAHYNSLVDL
;
A
#
# COMPACT_ATOMS: atom_id res chain seq x y z
N MET A 1 -5.45 -51.50 -19.88
CA MET A 1 -5.45 -50.08 -20.28
C MET A 1 -5.25 -49.28 -19.00
N SER A 2 -4.00 -48.88 -18.74
CA SER A 2 -3.60 -48.21 -17.51
C SER A 2 -3.89 -46.73 -17.66
N THR A 3 -4.81 -46.20 -16.85
CA THR A 3 -5.06 -44.76 -16.73
C THR A 3 -3.88 -44.14 -15.98
N VAL A 4 -3.03 -43.43 -16.72
CA VAL A 4 -2.00 -42.57 -16.14
C VAL A 4 -2.74 -41.37 -15.57
N GLU A 5 -2.96 -41.35 -14.26
CA GLU A 5 -3.30 -40.13 -13.54
C GLU A 5 -2.06 -39.23 -13.61
N GLU A 6 -2.08 -38.27 -14.53
CA GLU A 6 -1.10 -37.19 -14.59
C GLU A 6 -1.20 -36.40 -13.28
N ASN A 7 -0.22 -36.59 -12.40
CA ASN A 7 0.03 -35.70 -11.27
C ASN A 7 0.53 -34.36 -11.84
N LEU A 8 -0.40 -33.52 -12.28
CA LEU A 8 -0.13 -32.13 -12.61
C LEU A 8 0.46 -31.44 -11.37
N THR A 9 1.53 -30.69 -11.53
CA THR A 9 2.14 -29.89 -10.46
C THR A 9 1.46 -28.52 -10.34
N LEU A 10 1.64 -27.83 -9.21
CA LEU A 10 1.10 -26.47 -9.01
C LEU A 10 1.63 -25.50 -10.08
N ASP A 11 2.89 -25.66 -10.48
CA ASP A 11 3.53 -24.83 -11.50
C ASP A 11 2.90 -25.04 -12.89
N GLU A 12 2.57 -26.27 -13.27
CA GLU A 12 1.86 -26.58 -14.52
C GLU A 12 0.42 -26.04 -14.52
N LEU A 13 -0.25 -26.03 -13.36
CA LEU A 13 -1.57 -25.43 -13.20
C LEU A 13 -1.52 -23.90 -13.40
N LEU A 14 -0.54 -23.23 -12.78
CA LEU A 14 -0.33 -21.79 -12.92
C LEU A 14 0.07 -21.41 -14.36
N GLU A 15 0.85 -22.23 -15.03
CA GLU A 15 1.22 -22.01 -16.43
C GLU A 15 -0.01 -22.13 -17.36
N ARG A 16 -0.89 -23.10 -17.10
CA ARG A 16 -2.18 -23.22 -17.80
C ARG A 16 -3.10 -22.02 -17.54
N HIS A 17 -3.11 -21.48 -16.31
CA HIS A 17 -3.85 -20.26 -15.98
C HIS A 17 -3.34 -19.05 -16.75
N LYS A 18 -2.01 -18.92 -16.83
CA LYS A 18 -1.36 -17.85 -17.62
C LYS A 18 -1.71 -17.95 -19.11
N GLU A 19 -1.78 -19.16 -19.66
CA GLU A 19 -2.19 -19.36 -21.04
C GLU A 19 -3.68 -19.02 -21.28
N LYS A 20 -4.58 -19.46 -20.39
CA LYS A 20 -6.01 -19.09 -20.44
C LYS A 20 -6.19 -17.56 -20.34
N GLN A 21 -5.41 -16.88 -19.51
CA GLN A 21 -5.44 -15.42 -19.36
C GLN A 21 -4.91 -14.69 -20.60
N LYS A 22 -3.89 -15.24 -21.27
CA LYS A 22 -3.39 -14.75 -22.57
C LYS A 22 -4.42 -14.92 -23.70
N GLN A 23 -5.15 -16.03 -23.71
CA GLN A 23 -6.24 -16.26 -24.66
C GLN A 23 -7.41 -15.29 -24.41
N LEU A 24 -7.76 -15.05 -23.14
CA LEU A 24 -8.83 -14.10 -22.79
C LEU A 24 -8.47 -12.66 -23.18
N THR A 25 -7.24 -12.22 -22.93
CA THR A 25 -6.77 -10.89 -23.35
C THR A 25 -6.83 -10.72 -24.87
N GLY A 26 -6.43 -11.75 -25.64
CA GLY A 26 -6.63 -11.77 -27.09
C GLY A 26 -8.10 -11.62 -27.51
N ARG A 27 -9.01 -12.32 -26.81
CA ARG A 27 -10.46 -12.26 -27.05
C ARG A 27 -11.05 -10.89 -26.68
N ILE A 28 -10.59 -10.27 -25.61
CA ILE A 28 -11.00 -8.92 -25.18
C ILE A 28 -10.61 -7.88 -26.25
N ILE A 29 -9.40 -7.97 -26.80
CA ILE A 29 -8.96 -7.07 -27.88
C ILE A 29 -9.86 -7.22 -29.11
N ALA A 30 -10.21 -8.45 -29.50
CA ALA A 30 -11.13 -8.71 -30.60
C ALA A 30 -12.55 -8.17 -30.34
N LEU A 31 -13.08 -8.36 -29.12
CA LEU A 31 -14.39 -7.85 -28.69
C LEU A 31 -14.43 -6.32 -28.64
N ARG A 32 -13.34 -5.67 -28.22
CA ARG A 32 -13.26 -4.20 -28.24
C ARG A 32 -13.16 -3.65 -29.67
N LYS A 33 -12.55 -4.39 -30.60
CA LYS A 33 -12.39 -4.00 -32.01
C LYS A 33 -13.66 -4.21 -32.83
N SER A 34 -14.55 -5.12 -32.44
CA SER A 34 -15.80 -5.40 -33.18
C SER A 34 -16.87 -4.32 -33.01
N VAL A 35 -16.71 -3.39 -32.05
CA VAL A 35 -17.66 -2.30 -31.80
C VAL A 35 -17.14 -0.97 -32.36
N PRO A 36 -17.90 -0.29 -33.24
CA PRO A 36 -17.57 1.05 -33.71
C PRO A 36 -17.50 2.06 -32.57
N LYS A 37 -16.52 2.98 -32.63
CA LYS A 37 -16.27 3.98 -31.57
C LYS A 37 -17.45 4.94 -31.31
N SER A 38 -18.40 5.06 -32.23
CA SER A 38 -19.56 5.95 -32.12
C SER A 38 -20.73 5.35 -31.31
N ASP A 39 -20.84 4.02 -31.21
CA ASP A 39 -22.02 3.36 -30.66
C ASP A 39 -21.90 3.11 -29.15
N LYS A 40 -22.23 4.14 -28.36
CA LYS A 40 -22.06 4.17 -26.89
C LYS A 40 -22.81 3.05 -26.15
N ARG A 41 -23.95 2.59 -26.68
CA ARG A 41 -24.78 1.55 -26.04
C ARG A 41 -24.10 0.18 -26.16
N LYS A 42 -23.70 -0.21 -27.38
CA LYS A 42 -22.98 -1.47 -27.61
C LYS A 42 -21.62 -1.51 -26.92
N LYS A 43 -20.94 -0.36 -26.81
CA LYS A 43 -19.68 -0.27 -26.05
C LYS A 43 -19.87 -0.60 -24.56
N ARG A 44 -20.96 -0.14 -23.93
CA ARG A 44 -21.27 -0.47 -22.53
C ARG A 44 -21.61 -1.96 -22.36
N GLU A 45 -22.40 -2.52 -23.27
CA GLU A 45 -22.77 -3.94 -23.27
C GLU A 45 -21.54 -4.85 -23.42
N ILE A 46 -20.64 -4.54 -24.37
CA ILE A 46 -19.39 -5.28 -24.55
C ILE A 46 -18.46 -5.12 -23.36
N ASN A 47 -18.36 -3.93 -22.76
CA ASN A 47 -17.56 -3.75 -21.55
C ASN A 47 -18.11 -4.54 -20.36
N SER A 48 -19.43 -4.62 -20.19
CA SER A 48 -20.06 -5.48 -19.18
C SER A 48 -19.69 -6.94 -19.44
N ARG A 49 -19.82 -7.39 -20.69
CA ARG A 49 -19.49 -8.77 -21.07
C ARG A 49 -18.01 -9.11 -20.93
N ILE A 50 -17.11 -8.14 -21.11
CA ILE A 50 -15.68 -8.29 -20.83
C ILE A 50 -15.45 -8.50 -19.32
N ALA A 51 -16.09 -7.68 -18.48
CA ALA A 51 -16.00 -7.81 -17.04
C ALA A 51 -16.52 -9.16 -16.54
N ASP A 52 -17.65 -9.64 -17.10
CA ASP A 52 -18.21 -10.96 -16.77
C ASP A 52 -17.23 -12.09 -17.15
N LEU A 53 -16.61 -12.01 -18.33
CA LEU A 53 -15.63 -13.03 -18.78
C LEU A 53 -14.33 -13.02 -17.96
N GLU A 54 -13.88 -11.84 -17.52
CA GLU A 54 -12.71 -11.72 -16.63
C GLU A 54 -13.01 -12.27 -15.23
N TYR A 55 -14.21 -12.00 -14.71
CA TYR A 55 -14.67 -12.52 -13.43
C TYR A 55 -14.82 -14.05 -13.44
N ASP A 56 -15.49 -14.62 -14.45
CA ASP A 56 -15.68 -16.06 -14.58
C ASP A 56 -14.36 -16.82 -14.69
N LEU A 57 -13.35 -16.25 -15.37
CA LEU A 57 -12.04 -16.87 -15.49
C LEU A 57 -11.29 -16.85 -14.15
N LYS A 58 -11.37 -15.72 -13.43
CA LYS A 58 -10.75 -15.58 -12.11
C LYS A 58 -11.35 -16.58 -11.11
N LEU A 59 -12.68 -16.69 -11.07
CA LEU A 59 -13.38 -17.63 -10.20
C LEU A 59 -12.95 -19.08 -10.43
N LYS A 60 -12.87 -19.49 -11.71
CA LYS A 60 -12.41 -20.85 -12.06
C LYS A 60 -10.96 -21.10 -11.66
N HIS A 61 -10.07 -20.12 -11.81
CA HIS A 61 -8.68 -20.26 -11.39
C HIS A 61 -8.57 -20.41 -9.87
N GLU A 62 -9.35 -19.64 -9.10
CA GLU A 62 -9.40 -19.76 -7.65
C GLU A 62 -9.94 -21.12 -7.19
N GLU A 63 -11.01 -21.62 -7.83
CA GLU A 63 -11.54 -22.98 -7.59
C GLU A 63 -10.52 -24.07 -7.94
N GLU A 64 -9.84 -23.96 -9.09
CA GLU A 64 -8.79 -24.90 -9.52
C GLU A 64 -7.62 -24.93 -8.52
N ILE A 65 -7.18 -23.78 -8.00
CA ILE A 65 -6.14 -23.69 -6.96
C ILE A 65 -6.63 -24.25 -5.63
N ARG A 66 -7.88 -23.94 -5.24
CA ARG A 66 -8.47 -24.45 -3.99
C ARG A 66 -8.58 -25.97 -4.02
N ALA A 67 -9.07 -26.53 -5.12
CA ALA A 67 -9.17 -27.98 -5.32
C ALA A 67 -7.78 -28.64 -5.33
N PHE A 68 -6.78 -27.99 -5.93
CA PHE A 68 -5.40 -28.47 -5.93
C PHE A 68 -4.81 -28.53 -4.52
N LYS A 69 -4.91 -27.43 -3.76
CA LYS A 69 -4.43 -27.35 -2.37
C LYS A 69 -5.13 -28.34 -1.44
N ALA A 70 -6.43 -28.57 -1.63
CA ALA A 70 -7.18 -29.59 -0.89
C ALA A 70 -6.68 -31.01 -1.21
N LYS A 71 -6.35 -31.29 -2.48
CA LYS A 71 -5.82 -32.59 -2.91
C LYS A 71 -4.38 -32.83 -2.42
N GLU A 72 -3.56 -31.78 -2.33
CA GLU A 72 -2.16 -31.85 -1.88
C GLU A 72 -2.02 -32.03 -0.36
N SER A 73 -2.95 -31.47 0.42
CA SER A 73 -2.94 -31.51 1.90
C SER A 73 -3.61 -32.76 2.51
N GLY A 74 -4.26 -33.60 1.70
CA GLY A 74 -4.85 -34.87 2.15
C GLY A 74 -5.99 -34.73 3.18
N LEU A 75 -6.62 -33.56 3.26
CA LEU A 75 -7.69 -33.23 4.20
C LEU A 75 -9.04 -33.09 3.49
N ASP A 76 -10.12 -33.47 4.17
CA ASP A 76 -11.52 -33.35 3.71
C ASP A 76 -11.85 -31.86 3.41
N PRO A 77 -12.52 -31.50 2.29
CA PRO A 77 -12.77 -30.11 1.89
C PRO A 77 -13.65 -29.29 2.84
N SER A 78 -14.10 -29.89 3.94
CA SER A 78 -15.01 -29.32 4.94
C SER A 78 -14.30 -28.64 6.13
N ASP A 79 -13.01 -28.90 6.37
CA ASP A 79 -12.33 -28.49 7.63
C ASP A 79 -11.39 -27.27 7.52
N GLN A 80 -11.31 -26.60 6.38
CA GLN A 80 -10.65 -25.28 6.27
C GLN A 80 -11.68 -24.15 6.31
N GLN A 81 -12.36 -24.02 7.45
CA GLN A 81 -13.24 -22.87 7.73
C GLN A 81 -12.54 -21.71 8.45
N ASN A 82 -11.26 -21.83 8.81
CA ASN A 82 -10.53 -20.73 9.42
C ASN A 82 -9.20 -20.57 8.73
N GLU A 83 -9.16 -19.63 7.78
CA GLU A 83 -8.15 -18.56 7.68
C GLU A 83 -8.20 -18.03 6.24
N LEU A 84 -8.50 -16.73 6.14
CA LEU A 84 -8.49 -15.86 4.97
C LEU A 84 -9.84 -15.63 4.25
N ASP A 85 -10.41 -14.47 4.60
CA ASP A 85 -10.91 -13.45 3.67
C ASP A 85 -12.42 -13.20 3.64
N ASP A 86 -12.76 -11.93 3.86
CA ASP A 86 -14.09 -11.34 3.91
C ASP A 86 -14.88 -11.59 2.61
N GLY A 87 -16.02 -12.27 2.72
CA GLY A 87 -16.89 -12.42 1.56
C GLY A 87 -18.09 -13.30 1.82
N ILE A 88 -19.21 -12.68 2.13
CA ILE A 88 -20.56 -13.26 2.23
C ILE A 88 -20.78 -14.29 1.11
N SER A 89 -20.84 -15.59 1.45
CA SER A 89 -21.01 -16.67 0.47
C SER A 89 -22.35 -16.56 -0.27
N LEU A 90 -22.27 -16.53 -1.60
CA LEU A 90 -23.40 -16.41 -2.53
C LEU A 90 -24.39 -17.60 -2.44
N ASP A 91 -23.94 -18.75 -1.91
CA ASP A 91 -24.78 -19.94 -1.73
C ASP A 91 -25.93 -19.71 -0.75
N ARG A 92 -25.71 -18.90 0.30
CA ARG A 92 -26.76 -18.54 1.27
C ARG A 92 -27.78 -17.54 0.70
N LEU A 93 -27.40 -16.82 -0.36
CA LEU A 93 -28.29 -15.87 -1.06
C LEU A 93 -29.17 -16.58 -2.09
N ASN A 94 -28.71 -17.70 -2.66
CA ASN A 94 -29.45 -18.48 -3.66
C ASN A 94 -30.52 -19.39 -3.03
N GLU A 95 -30.28 -19.96 -1.85
CA GLU A 95 -31.27 -20.80 -1.15
C GLU A 95 -32.56 -20.04 -0.74
N LEU A 96 -32.46 -18.74 -0.44
CA LEU A 96 -33.61 -17.89 -0.12
C LEU A 96 -34.44 -17.45 -1.34
N THR A 97 -34.00 -17.79 -2.55
CA THR A 97 -34.63 -17.30 -3.81
C THR A 97 -35.38 -18.40 -4.58
N LEU A 98 -35.29 -19.66 -4.16
CA LEU A 98 -35.86 -20.81 -4.91
C LEU A 98 -37.00 -21.57 -4.21
N GLN A 99 -37.48 -21.13 -3.05
CA GLN A 99 -38.75 -21.62 -2.48
C GLN A 99 -39.87 -20.59 -2.70
N ASP A 100 -40.39 -20.54 -3.93
CA ASP A 100 -41.82 -20.30 -4.20
C ASP A 100 -42.03 -20.23 -5.72
N ASN A 101 -42.01 -21.40 -6.37
CA ASN A 101 -42.89 -21.61 -7.52
C ASN A 101 -43.05 -23.10 -7.84
N ASP A 102 -44.02 -23.73 -7.18
CA ASP A 102 -44.94 -24.59 -7.89
C ASP A 102 -46.18 -24.82 -7.02
N GLN A 103 -47.31 -24.19 -7.39
CA GLN A 103 -48.55 -24.90 -7.71
C GLN A 103 -49.78 -23.96 -7.86
N LEU A 104 -50.47 -24.20 -8.98
CA LEU A 104 -51.93 -24.14 -9.20
C LEU A 104 -52.54 -22.98 -10.01
N LYS A 105 -53.14 -23.46 -11.12
CA LYS A 105 -54.20 -22.97 -12.00
C LYS A 105 -55.15 -21.91 -11.41
N MET A 106 -55.52 -20.97 -12.29
CA MET A 106 -56.72 -20.09 -12.26
C MET A 106 -58.03 -20.87 -11.95
N PRO A 107 -59.14 -20.24 -11.47
CA PRO A 107 -59.61 -18.90 -11.90
C PRO A 107 -60.39 -17.98 -10.92
N ASP A 108 -60.56 -16.75 -11.40
CA ASP A 108 -61.70 -15.82 -11.30
C ASP A 108 -61.93 -14.82 -10.13
N ALA A 109 -62.36 -13.63 -10.58
CA ALA A 109 -63.17 -12.59 -9.96
C ALA A 109 -62.65 -11.63 -8.85
N ALA A 110 -62.98 -10.36 -9.12
CA ALA A 110 -63.32 -9.24 -8.23
C ALA A 110 -62.24 -8.23 -7.78
N GLN A 111 -62.61 -6.97 -8.02
CA GLN A 111 -61.90 -5.71 -7.79
C GLN A 111 -61.90 -5.30 -6.31
N GLN A 112 -60.79 -4.76 -5.79
CA GLN A 112 -60.68 -3.58 -4.87
C GLN A 112 -59.24 -3.41 -4.28
N PRO A 113 -58.91 -2.27 -3.61
CA PRO A 113 -58.01 -1.23 -4.10
C PRO A 113 -56.51 -1.44 -3.75
N LYS A 114 -55.62 -0.93 -4.61
CA LYS A 114 -54.16 -1.06 -4.46
C LYS A 114 -53.62 -0.18 -3.32
N ALA A 115 -53.23 -0.81 -2.22
CA ALA A 115 -52.30 -0.21 -1.26
C ALA A 115 -50.93 0.04 -1.92
N LYS A 116 -50.35 1.23 -1.73
CA LYS A 116 -49.06 1.63 -2.27
C LYS A 116 -47.95 0.67 -1.79
N LYS A 117 -47.52 -0.25 -2.67
CA LYS A 117 -46.34 -1.10 -2.44
C LYS A 117 -45.11 -0.19 -2.29
N VAL A 118 -44.62 -0.09 -1.06
CA VAL A 118 -43.36 0.59 -0.77
C VAL A 118 -42.25 -0.11 -1.57
N ASN A 119 -41.45 0.68 -2.28
CA ASN A 119 -40.57 0.20 -3.34
C ASN A 119 -39.45 -0.66 -2.72
N LYS A 120 -39.52 -1.98 -2.87
CA LYS A 120 -38.62 -3.00 -2.27
C LYS A 120 -37.13 -2.74 -2.52
N ALA A 121 -36.79 -1.95 -3.54
CA ALA A 121 -35.45 -1.47 -3.82
C ALA A 121 -34.93 -0.42 -2.81
N LYS A 122 -35.80 0.47 -2.30
CA LYS A 122 -35.42 1.49 -1.30
C LYS A 122 -35.03 0.84 0.03
N LEU A 123 -35.79 -0.15 0.49
CA LEU A 123 -35.50 -0.90 1.71
C LEU A 123 -34.15 -1.65 1.64
N ARG A 124 -33.74 -2.12 0.46
CA ARG A 124 -32.45 -2.79 0.26
C ARG A 124 -31.27 -1.81 0.30
N ILE A 125 -31.43 -0.62 -0.30
CA ILE A 125 -30.40 0.44 -0.26
C ILE A 125 -30.24 0.96 1.17
N GLU A 126 -31.35 1.17 1.88
CA GLU A 126 -31.34 1.64 3.25
C GLU A 126 -30.69 0.63 4.21
N LYS A 127 -30.95 -0.67 4.04
CA LYS A 127 -30.28 -1.73 4.81
C LYS A 127 -28.77 -1.78 4.54
N ARG A 128 -28.34 -1.63 3.28
CA ARG A 128 -26.90 -1.60 2.91
C ARG A 128 -26.20 -0.36 3.47
N ASN A 129 -26.86 0.79 3.41
CA ASN A 129 -26.31 2.02 3.98
C ASN A 129 -26.20 1.92 5.50
N ALA A 130 -27.20 1.36 6.18
CA ALA A 130 -27.15 1.13 7.62
C ALA A 130 -26.05 0.13 8.01
N GLU A 131 -25.81 -0.89 7.19
CA GLU A 131 -24.70 -1.85 7.41
C GLU A 131 -23.33 -1.20 7.18
N MET A 132 -23.16 -0.38 6.14
CA MET A 132 -21.92 0.38 5.94
C MET A 132 -21.69 1.43 7.03
N GLU A 133 -22.75 2.09 7.53
CA GLU A 133 -22.65 3.04 8.64
C GLU A 133 -22.20 2.33 9.91
N ARG A 134 -22.77 1.15 10.22
CA ARG A 134 -22.35 0.34 11.36
C ARG A 134 -20.91 -0.13 11.24
N LEU A 135 -20.49 -0.59 10.06
CA LEU A 135 -19.10 -0.99 9.81
C LEU A 135 -18.15 0.20 9.94
N ARG A 136 -18.59 1.39 9.51
CA ARG A 136 -17.82 2.62 9.68
C ARG A 136 -17.71 3.04 11.15
N GLU A 137 -18.80 2.97 11.91
CA GLU A 137 -18.81 3.23 13.35
C GLU A 137 -17.93 2.22 14.10
N GLU A 138 -17.95 0.95 13.73
CA GLU A 138 -17.09 -0.10 14.29
C GLU A 138 -15.61 0.17 13.94
N ALA A 139 -15.30 0.49 12.69
CA ALA A 139 -13.95 0.90 12.28
C ALA A 139 -13.48 2.19 12.97
N GLU A 140 -14.38 3.15 13.21
CA GLU A 140 -14.08 4.38 13.95
C GLU A 140 -13.85 4.10 15.44
N GLN A 141 -14.58 3.15 16.04
CA GLN A 141 -14.36 2.70 17.43
C GLN A 141 -13.03 1.92 17.57
N GLU A 142 -12.71 1.06 16.61
CA GLU A 142 -11.42 0.35 16.55
C GLU A 142 -10.25 1.32 16.35
N ALA A 143 -10.38 2.31 15.45
CA ALA A 143 -9.38 3.35 15.24
C ALA A 143 -9.23 4.27 16.47
N ALA A 144 -10.32 4.58 17.18
CA ALA A 144 -10.26 5.38 18.41
C ALA A 144 -9.57 4.65 19.57
N ASN A 145 -9.64 3.32 19.61
CA ASN A 145 -8.91 2.49 20.57
C ASN A 145 -7.45 2.24 20.19
N GLN A 146 -7.04 2.63 18.97
CA GLN A 146 -5.65 2.53 18.56
C GLN A 146 -4.84 3.66 19.23
N VAL A 147 -3.88 3.26 20.05
CA VAL A 147 -2.94 4.20 20.67
C VAL A 147 -2.15 4.90 19.57
N ASP A 148 -2.20 6.25 19.55
CA ASP A 148 -1.41 7.07 18.62
C ASP A 148 0.08 6.99 18.98
N GLN A 149 0.76 5.99 18.43
CA GLN A 149 2.20 5.80 18.59
C GLN A 149 2.99 7.01 18.08
N GLY A 150 2.46 7.74 17.09
CA GLY A 150 3.11 8.92 16.52
C GLY A 150 3.10 10.10 17.48
N ALA A 151 1.98 10.36 18.16
CA ALA A 151 1.91 11.38 19.20
C ALA A 151 2.81 11.05 20.39
N ILE A 152 2.80 9.80 20.85
CA ILE A 152 3.68 9.34 21.94
C ILE A 152 5.15 9.55 21.56
N GLU A 153 5.54 9.19 20.35
CA GLU A 153 6.90 9.39 19.85
C GLU A 153 7.26 10.88 19.76
N ALA A 154 6.36 11.71 19.22
CA ALA A 154 6.58 13.14 19.08
C ALA A 154 6.77 13.81 20.45
N ASP A 155 5.98 13.42 21.43
CA ASP A 155 6.06 13.91 22.80
C ASP A 155 7.35 13.43 23.47
N ALA A 156 7.71 12.16 23.31
CA ALA A 156 8.96 11.63 23.83
C ALA A 156 10.19 12.34 23.24
N ILE A 157 10.23 12.60 21.93
CA ILE A 157 11.33 13.36 21.30
C ILE A 157 11.35 14.80 21.84
N ARG A 158 10.18 15.42 22.01
CA ARG A 158 10.09 16.78 22.57
C ARG A 158 10.71 16.83 23.97
N GLU A 159 10.39 15.88 24.83
CA GLU A 159 10.98 15.77 26.18
C GLU A 159 12.50 15.50 26.14
N LEU A 160 12.99 14.73 25.16
CA LEU A 160 14.43 14.46 25.01
C LEU A 160 15.23 15.71 24.59
N VAL A 161 14.63 16.61 23.80
CA VAL A 161 15.36 17.76 23.24
C VAL A 161 15.32 19.02 24.13
N ILE A 162 14.35 19.12 25.04
CA ILE A 162 14.28 20.20 26.05
C ILE A 162 15.59 20.36 26.85
N PRO A 163 16.16 19.32 27.49
CA PRO A 163 17.40 19.45 28.26
C PRO A 163 18.62 19.78 27.38
N MET A 164 18.52 19.59 26.06
CA MET A 164 19.55 19.95 25.09
C MET A 164 19.43 21.41 24.62
N ASN A 165 18.48 22.18 25.16
CA ASN A 165 18.12 23.54 24.73
C ASN A 165 17.72 23.61 23.24
N LEU A 166 16.99 22.60 22.78
CA LEU A 166 16.54 22.45 21.40
C LEU A 166 15.01 22.34 21.34
N ARG A 167 14.43 22.69 20.18
CA ARG A 167 13.03 22.44 19.85
C ARG A 167 12.88 21.83 18.47
N VAL A 168 11.83 21.02 18.31
CA VAL A 168 11.48 20.43 17.01
C VAL A 168 10.82 21.48 16.13
N LYS A 169 11.39 21.73 14.95
CA LYS A 169 10.75 22.45 13.86
C LYS A 169 10.19 21.45 12.88
N GLN A 170 8.86 21.46 12.73
CA GLN A 170 8.17 20.58 11.81
C GLN A 170 8.55 20.88 10.36
N ILE A 171 8.87 19.83 9.63
CA ILE A 171 9.15 19.83 8.20
C ILE A 171 7.96 19.20 7.47
N THR A 172 7.73 19.61 6.22
CA THR A 172 6.65 19.05 5.41
C THR A 172 6.79 17.54 5.30
N ALA A 173 5.71 16.81 5.58
CA ALA A 173 5.64 15.36 5.48
C ALA A 173 5.52 14.91 4.01
N ASP A 174 6.62 15.07 3.27
CA ASP A 174 6.78 14.60 1.90
C ASP A 174 7.96 13.62 1.78
N GLY A 175 8.15 13.05 0.59
CA GLY A 175 9.29 12.17 0.31
C GLY A 175 10.66 12.89 0.33
N HIS A 176 10.70 14.20 0.55
CA HIS A 176 11.91 15.01 0.61
C HIS A 176 12.23 15.50 2.03
N CYS A 177 11.48 15.06 3.05
CA CYS A 177 11.60 15.53 4.44
C CYS A 177 13.04 15.54 4.97
N LEU A 178 13.82 14.48 4.74
CA LEU A 178 15.22 14.42 5.13
C LEU A 178 16.03 15.61 4.58
N TYR A 179 15.95 15.83 3.28
CA TYR A 179 16.69 16.87 2.58
C TYR A 179 16.20 18.27 2.97
N ASN A 180 14.89 18.43 3.17
CA ASN A 180 14.32 19.69 3.66
C ASN A 180 14.79 20.00 5.10
N ALA A 181 14.83 19.00 5.98
CA ALA A 181 15.34 19.15 7.34
C ALA A 181 16.84 19.50 7.36
N PHE A 182 17.63 18.82 6.51
CA PHE A 182 19.06 19.10 6.37
C PHE A 182 19.33 20.49 5.79
N ALA A 183 18.58 20.91 4.76
CA ALA A 183 18.68 22.25 4.19
C ALA A 183 18.36 23.34 5.21
N ASP A 184 17.34 23.13 6.03
CA ASP A 184 16.98 24.05 7.12
C ASP A 184 18.10 24.16 8.16
N GLN A 185 18.75 23.05 8.53
CA GLN A 185 19.91 23.06 9.42
C GLN A 185 21.13 23.75 8.81
N LEU A 186 21.42 23.53 7.52
CA LEU A 186 22.51 24.24 6.83
C LEU A 186 22.28 25.76 6.84
N LYS A 187 21.04 26.20 6.61
CA LYS A 187 20.68 27.61 6.70
C LYS A 187 20.89 28.17 8.11
N GLN A 188 20.49 27.45 9.15
CA GLN A 188 20.57 27.95 10.52
C GLN A 188 21.98 27.90 11.12
N ARG A 189 22.73 26.82 10.87
CA ARG A 189 24.05 26.58 11.48
C ARG A 189 25.20 27.20 10.68
N TYR A 190 25.04 27.29 9.36
CA TYR A 190 26.10 27.70 8.42
C TYR A 190 25.72 28.91 7.56
N ASN A 191 24.50 29.44 7.69
CA ASN A 191 23.97 30.52 6.84
C ASN A 191 24.06 30.19 5.34
N GLU A 192 23.92 28.90 5.00
CA GLU A 192 23.97 28.41 3.63
C GLU A 192 22.55 28.05 3.17
N GLU A 193 22.05 28.78 2.17
CA GLU A 193 20.78 28.42 1.53
C GLU A 193 21.01 27.34 0.48
N THR A 194 20.26 26.25 0.57
CA THR A 194 20.33 25.13 -0.37
C THR A 194 18.95 24.54 -0.56
N SER A 195 18.62 24.07 -1.76
CA SER A 195 17.36 23.37 -2.01
C SER A 195 17.49 21.87 -1.75
N TYR A 196 16.35 21.19 -1.49
CA TYR A 196 16.35 19.73 -1.40
C TYR A 196 16.85 19.04 -2.67
N LYS A 197 16.70 19.68 -3.85
CA LYS A 197 17.17 19.15 -5.13
C LYS A 197 18.69 19.14 -5.19
N ASP A 198 19.31 20.24 -4.75
CA ASP A 198 20.77 20.35 -4.70
C ASP A 198 21.36 19.35 -3.70
N LEU A 199 20.71 19.15 -2.56
CA LEU A 199 21.14 18.14 -1.58
C LEU A 199 20.97 16.71 -2.09
N ARG A 200 19.87 16.40 -2.80
CA ARG A 200 19.68 15.09 -3.43
C ARG A 200 20.78 14.78 -4.44
N LYS A 201 21.06 15.75 -5.30
CA LYS A 201 22.15 15.65 -6.26
C LYS A 201 23.49 15.48 -5.56
N LEU A 202 23.76 16.30 -4.54
CA LEU A 202 25.02 16.22 -3.79
C LEU A 202 25.21 14.86 -3.11
N ALA A 203 24.16 14.32 -2.50
CA ALA A 203 24.19 12.99 -1.91
C ALA A 203 24.50 11.92 -2.96
N ALA A 204 23.75 11.90 -4.07
CA ALA A 204 23.94 10.94 -5.15
C ALA A 204 25.35 11.05 -5.77
N ASP A 205 25.82 12.27 -6.05
CA ASP A 205 27.15 12.52 -6.60
C ASP A 205 28.25 12.06 -5.63
N TYR A 206 28.08 12.28 -4.32
CA TYR A 206 29.03 11.81 -3.33
C TYR A 206 29.08 10.27 -3.28
N MET A 207 27.90 9.63 -3.28
CA MET A 207 27.79 8.17 -3.29
C MET A 207 28.42 7.56 -4.55
N ARG A 208 28.18 8.12 -5.74
CA ARG A 208 28.82 7.69 -7.00
C ARG A 208 30.35 7.74 -6.94
N ASN A 209 30.89 8.82 -6.37
CA ASN A 209 32.34 9.01 -6.29
C ASN A 209 33.02 8.15 -5.21
N HIS A 210 32.25 7.52 -4.33
CA HIS A 210 32.75 6.67 -3.23
C HIS A 210 31.97 5.36 -3.16
N ALA A 211 31.65 4.76 -4.31
CA ALA A 211 30.75 3.62 -4.41
C ALA A 211 31.10 2.46 -3.47
N ASP A 212 32.38 2.20 -3.25
CA ASP A 212 32.88 1.12 -2.39
C ASP A 212 32.47 1.29 -0.91
N ASP A 213 32.29 2.53 -0.45
CA ASP A 213 31.87 2.83 0.93
C ASP A 213 30.37 2.57 1.16
N PHE A 214 29.56 2.61 0.10
CA PHE A 214 28.10 2.55 0.18
C PHE A 214 27.51 1.24 -0.32
N THR A 215 28.09 0.66 -1.37
CA THR A 215 27.60 -0.55 -2.03
C THR A 215 27.44 -1.74 -1.08
N PRO A 216 28.35 -2.02 -0.12
CA PRO A 216 28.18 -3.13 0.83
C PRO A 216 26.95 -3.03 1.74
N PHE A 217 26.41 -1.81 1.92
CA PHE A 217 25.27 -1.55 2.79
C PHE A 217 23.95 -1.40 2.04
N LEU A 218 23.98 -1.43 0.70
CA LEU A 218 22.80 -1.35 -0.14
C LEU A 218 22.34 -2.77 -0.51
N TYR A 219 21.15 -3.14 -0.03
CA TYR A 219 20.47 -4.33 -0.51
C TYR A 219 19.82 -4.02 -1.87
N LEU A 220 20.56 -4.23 -2.94
CA LEU A 220 20.11 -3.97 -4.30
C LEU A 220 19.44 -5.24 -4.85
N GLU A 221 18.11 -5.24 -4.99
CA GLU A 221 17.36 -6.37 -5.57
C GLU A 221 17.88 -6.76 -6.97
N ASP A 222 18.29 -5.76 -7.76
CA ASP A 222 18.85 -5.95 -9.11
C ASP A 222 20.36 -5.68 -9.20
N GLY A 223 21.04 -5.40 -8.08
CA GLY A 223 22.48 -5.09 -8.05
C GLY A 223 22.91 -3.74 -8.65
N ASP A 224 21.99 -2.90 -9.12
CA ASP A 224 22.34 -1.66 -9.84
C ASP A 224 22.46 -0.44 -8.89
N PHE A 225 23.70 -0.16 -8.47
CA PHE A 225 24.05 1.00 -7.64
C PHE A 225 23.81 2.34 -8.36
N GLU A 226 23.99 2.37 -9.68
CA GLU A 226 23.79 3.60 -10.45
C GLU A 226 22.30 3.95 -10.50
N LYS A 227 21.43 2.94 -10.67
CA LYS A 227 19.98 3.12 -10.53
C LYS A 227 19.60 3.65 -9.15
N TYR A 228 20.21 3.15 -8.08
CA TYR A 228 19.97 3.68 -6.73
C TYR A 228 20.32 5.17 -6.63
N CYS A 229 21.52 5.56 -7.08
CA CYS A 229 21.95 6.96 -7.07
C CYS A 229 21.04 7.85 -7.92
N ASN A 230 20.60 7.36 -9.08
CA ASN A 230 19.64 8.06 -9.94
C ASN A 230 18.28 8.23 -9.25
N ASP A 231 17.78 7.20 -8.56
CA ASP A 231 16.53 7.27 -7.80
C ASP A 231 16.66 8.31 -6.66
N VAL A 232 17.80 8.34 -5.95
CA VAL A 232 18.08 9.32 -4.89
C VAL A 232 18.06 10.76 -5.44
N GLU A 233 18.70 10.99 -6.59
CA GLU A 233 18.81 12.30 -7.22
C GLU A 233 17.47 12.81 -7.77
N ASN A 234 16.75 11.96 -8.51
CA ASN A 234 15.68 12.39 -9.42
C ASN A 234 14.26 12.06 -8.95
N THR A 235 14.10 11.34 -7.83
CA THR A 235 12.78 10.92 -7.34
C THR A 235 12.50 11.43 -5.92
N ALA A 236 11.31 11.12 -5.40
CA ALA A 236 10.94 11.34 -4.00
C ALA A 236 11.25 10.11 -3.12
N ARG A 237 12.18 9.24 -3.52
CA ARG A 237 12.68 8.14 -2.68
C ARG A 237 13.11 8.70 -1.32
N TRP A 238 12.68 8.03 -0.26
CA TRP A 238 13.02 8.38 1.11
C TRP A 238 14.51 8.17 1.35
N GLY A 239 15.16 9.14 1.97
CA GLY A 239 16.54 9.00 2.41
C GLY A 239 16.63 8.44 3.82
N GLY A 240 17.75 7.81 4.12
CA GLY A 240 18.08 7.27 5.43
C GLY A 240 19.52 7.58 5.81
N GLN A 241 20.12 6.67 6.59
CA GLN A 241 21.45 6.87 7.15
C GLN A 241 22.55 7.00 6.08
N LEU A 242 22.45 6.30 4.96
CA LEU A 242 23.46 6.36 3.88
C LEU A 242 23.47 7.73 3.21
N GLU A 243 22.30 8.30 2.92
CA GLU A 243 22.19 9.65 2.35
C GLU A 243 22.67 10.70 3.35
N ILE A 244 22.38 10.53 4.64
CA ILE A 244 22.89 11.44 5.69
C ILE A 244 24.42 11.37 5.75
N LEU A 245 25.00 10.17 5.74
CA LEU A 245 26.44 9.98 5.73
C LEU A 245 27.08 10.63 4.49
N ALA A 246 26.49 10.43 3.31
CA ALA A 246 26.93 11.06 2.08
C ALA A 246 26.89 12.59 2.17
N LEU A 247 25.80 13.16 2.68
CA LEU A 247 25.67 14.61 2.88
C LEU A 247 26.66 15.16 3.91
N ALA A 248 26.83 14.46 5.05
CA ALA A 248 27.76 14.81 6.11
C ALA A 248 29.19 14.90 5.57
N LYS A 249 29.64 13.88 4.84
CA LYS A 249 30.97 13.87 4.22
C LYS A 249 31.11 14.86 3.07
N ALA A 250 30.09 15.01 2.21
CA ALA A 250 30.12 15.97 1.10
C ALA A 250 30.21 17.42 1.59
N ARG A 251 29.48 17.77 2.66
CA ARG A 251 29.50 19.09 3.28
C ARG A 251 30.59 19.26 4.33
N LYS A 252 31.24 18.16 4.74
CA LYS A 252 32.25 18.10 5.80
C LYS A 252 31.70 18.66 7.10
N VAL A 253 30.52 18.20 7.51
CA VAL A 253 29.83 18.65 8.74
C VAL A 253 29.44 17.45 9.59
N PRO A 254 29.51 17.55 10.93
CA PRO A 254 28.98 16.50 11.80
C PRO A 254 27.45 16.55 11.81
N VAL A 255 26.82 15.40 12.10
CA VAL A 255 25.36 15.28 12.17
C VAL A 255 24.96 14.54 13.45
N ASP A 256 24.01 15.12 14.20
CA ASP A 256 23.37 14.52 15.36
C ASP A 256 21.92 14.17 15.03
N ILE A 257 21.51 12.92 15.27
CA ILE A 257 20.14 12.45 15.06
C ILE A 257 19.54 11.99 16.39
N VAL A 258 18.48 12.69 16.82
CA VAL A 258 17.71 12.33 18.01
C VAL A 258 16.53 11.45 17.60
N GLN A 259 16.35 10.34 18.30
CA GLN A 259 15.26 9.38 18.09
C GLN A 259 14.80 8.79 19.41
N THR A 260 13.60 8.22 19.46
CA THR A 260 13.11 7.54 20.67
C THR A 260 13.76 6.17 20.85
N GLY A 261 13.96 5.78 22.11
CA GLY A 261 14.41 4.43 22.47
C GLY A 261 15.89 4.13 22.17
N ALA A 262 16.66 5.07 21.66
CA ALA A 262 18.09 4.92 21.41
C ALA A 262 18.88 6.21 21.73
N PRO A 263 20.18 6.10 22.03
CA PRO A 263 21.04 7.28 22.16
C PRO A 263 21.08 8.13 20.88
N VAL A 264 21.49 9.39 21.02
CA VAL A 264 21.72 10.30 19.88
C VAL A 264 22.75 9.65 18.95
N LEU A 265 22.34 9.44 17.69
CA LEU A 265 23.22 8.89 16.67
C LEU A 265 24.09 10.02 16.13
N LYS A 266 25.40 9.87 16.27
CA LYS A 266 26.39 10.83 15.80
C LYS A 266 27.07 10.32 14.54
N ILE A 267 27.18 11.17 13.52
CA ILE A 267 27.81 10.87 12.24
C ILE A 267 28.90 11.91 11.98
N CYS A 268 30.12 11.45 11.70
CA CYS A 268 31.30 12.28 11.41
C CYS A 268 31.64 13.32 12.51
N ASP A 269 31.27 13.04 13.77
CA ASP A 269 31.57 13.90 14.94
C ASP A 269 33.08 13.96 15.23
N ASP A 270 33.78 12.86 14.99
CA ASP A 270 35.24 12.72 15.12
C ASP A 270 36.01 13.27 13.92
N GLU A 271 35.43 13.21 12.72
CA GLU A 271 36.02 13.78 11.49
C GLU A 271 35.95 15.31 11.46
N TYR A 272 34.89 15.90 12.03
CA TYR A 272 34.63 17.35 11.97
C TYR A 272 34.29 17.96 13.35
N PRO A 273 35.12 17.77 14.39
CA PRO A 273 34.78 18.15 15.77
C PRO A 273 34.66 19.67 15.98
N ASP A 274 35.31 20.47 15.13
CA ASP A 274 35.32 21.94 15.26
C ASP A 274 34.08 22.61 14.64
N LYS A 275 33.17 21.84 14.05
CA LYS A 275 32.01 22.37 13.32
C LYS A 275 30.70 22.13 14.06
N PRO A 276 29.75 23.09 14.00
CA PRO A 276 28.46 22.92 14.67
C PRO A 276 27.64 21.81 13.99
N PRO A 277 27.16 20.79 14.71
CA PRO A 277 26.45 19.67 14.09
C PRO A 277 25.12 20.09 13.49
N VAL A 278 24.79 19.47 12.35
CA VAL A 278 23.44 19.45 11.80
C VAL A 278 22.59 18.57 12.72
N LYS A 279 21.52 19.12 13.29
CA LYS A 279 20.69 18.39 14.26
C LYS A 279 19.34 18.01 13.67
N LEU A 280 19.04 16.71 13.64
CA LEU A 280 17.82 16.14 13.07
C LEU A 280 17.04 15.36 14.13
N ALA A 281 15.72 15.39 14.03
CA ALA A 281 14.84 14.52 14.80
C ALA A 281 14.25 13.46 13.87
N TYR A 282 14.47 12.18 14.20
CA TYR A 282 13.93 11.05 13.48
C TYR A 282 12.71 10.50 14.20
N HIS A 283 11.60 10.43 13.48
CA HIS A 283 10.34 9.87 13.96
C HIS A 283 9.98 8.66 13.10
N LYS A 284 9.84 7.49 13.71
CA LYS A 284 9.49 6.24 13.01
C LYS A 284 7.99 6.09 12.75
N HIS A 285 7.16 6.61 13.65
CA HIS A 285 5.72 6.37 13.72
C HIS A 285 4.87 7.65 13.65
N LEU A 286 5.49 8.83 13.51
CA LEU A 286 4.79 10.11 13.43
C LEU A 286 3.76 10.19 12.31
N TYR A 287 4.01 9.51 11.18
CA TYR A 287 3.08 9.45 10.06
C TYR A 287 2.77 8.01 9.68
N SER A 288 1.52 7.77 9.25
CA SER A 288 1.05 6.45 8.79
C SER A 288 1.82 5.93 7.58
N LEU A 289 2.37 6.84 6.77
CA LEU A 289 3.17 6.51 5.59
C LEU A 289 4.54 5.92 5.97
N GLY A 290 5.02 6.16 7.20
CA GLY A 290 6.30 5.67 7.72
C GLY A 290 7.17 6.78 8.33
N ALA A 291 8.48 6.54 8.32
CA ALA A 291 9.44 7.37 9.03
C ALA A 291 9.61 8.78 8.44
N HIS A 292 9.96 9.74 9.29
CA HIS A 292 10.03 11.16 8.96
C HIS A 292 11.13 11.88 9.73
N TYR A 293 11.73 12.89 9.08
CA TYR A 293 12.77 13.73 9.66
C TYR A 293 12.29 15.16 9.85
N ASN A 294 12.48 15.68 11.06
CA ASN A 294 12.29 17.07 11.42
C ASN A 294 13.63 17.76 11.72
N SER A 295 13.64 19.09 11.69
CA SER A 295 14.82 19.90 12.02
C SER A 295 14.84 20.24 13.52
N LEU A 296 16.01 20.19 14.17
CA LEU A 296 16.19 20.58 15.57
C LEU A 296 16.88 21.93 15.69
N VAL A 297 16.13 22.92 16.15
CA VAL A 297 16.57 24.32 16.21
C VAL A 297 16.83 24.71 17.65
N ASP A 298 17.78 25.61 17.86
CA ASP A 298 18.07 26.10 19.21
C ASP A 298 16.88 26.92 19.76
N LEU A 299 16.65 26.80 21.06
CA LEU A 299 15.63 27.55 21.81
C LEU A 299 16.06 29.00 22.07
#